data_AF-A0A0R0DHU3-F1
#
_entry.id   AF-A0A0R0DHU3-F1
#
_cell.length_a   1.000
_cell.length_b   1.000
_cell.length_c   1.000
_cell.angle_alpha   90.00
_cell.angle_beta   90.00
_cell.angle_gamma   90.00
#
_symmetry.space_group_name_H-M   'P 1'
#
loop_
_entity.id
_entity.type
_entity.pdbx_description
1 polymer ?
#
loop_
_entity_poly.entity_id
_entity_poly.type
_entity_poly.pdbx_seq_one_letter_code
_entity_poly.pdbx_strand_id
1 'polypeptide(L)'
;MDDRAAQLDELIRELSALCDLLARDSACEWRRHFVSCLHQAEALTDNPLDQQSLNLLSGSVMSVFGGMGSFNDYVPFKHGRLIAGMEALDEASGRVHEAALALRVIAVRD
;
A
#
# COMPACT_ATOMS: atom_id res chain seq x y z
N MET A 1 21.60 -2.53 -7.28
CA MET A 1 21.19 -1.71 -6.12
C MET A 1 20.14 -0.69 -6.54
N ASP A 2 20.29 -0.04 -7.70
CA ASP A 2 19.34 0.95 -8.25
C ASP A 2 17.89 0.44 -8.41
N ASP A 3 17.70 -0.84 -8.73
CA ASP A 3 16.37 -1.43 -8.90
C ASP A 3 15.55 -1.48 -7.59
N ARG A 4 16.18 -1.71 -6.43
CA ARG A 4 15.45 -1.76 -5.14
C ARG A 4 15.03 -0.38 -4.66
N ALA A 5 15.87 0.63 -4.88
CA ALA A 5 15.49 2.01 -4.60
C ALA A 5 14.32 2.45 -5.48
N ALA A 6 14.37 2.15 -6.79
CA ALA A 6 13.28 2.45 -7.71
C ALA A 6 11.97 1.75 -7.33
N GLN A 7 12.02 0.48 -6.88
CA GLN A 7 10.83 -0.24 -6.43
C GLN A 7 10.26 0.33 -5.11
N LEU A 8 11.13 0.78 -4.19
CA LEU A 8 10.69 1.46 -2.97
C LEU A 8 10.03 2.81 -3.30
N ASP A 9 10.64 3.60 -4.18
CA ASP A 9 10.10 4.89 -4.64
C ASP A 9 8.73 4.71 -5.33
N GLU A 10 8.59 3.65 -6.13
CA GLU A 10 7.31 3.29 -6.74
C GLU A 10 6.25 2.96 -5.68
N LEU A 11 6.57 2.16 -4.67
CA LEU A 11 5.65 1.87 -3.58
C LEU A 11 5.25 3.14 -2.81
N ILE A 12 6.20 4.04 -2.52
CA ILE A 12 5.94 5.33 -1.85
C ILE A 12 4.94 6.14 -2.68
N ARG A 13 5.15 6.24 -3.99
CA ARG A 13 4.28 6.97 -4.91
C ARG A 13 2.86 6.41 -4.89
N GLU A 14 2.71 5.09 -5.04
CA GLU A 14 1.38 4.46 -5.07
C GLU A 14 0.68 4.51 -3.71
N LEU A 15 1.40 4.35 -2.60
CA LEU A 15 0.84 4.52 -1.24
C LEU A 15 0.36 5.94 -0.99
N SER A 16 1.13 6.95 -1.44
CA SER A 16 0.74 8.36 -1.34
C SER A 16 -0.55 8.64 -2.11
N ALA A 17 -0.62 8.17 -3.37
CA ALA A 17 -1.82 8.32 -4.19
C ALA A 17 -3.06 7.63 -3.57
N LEU A 18 -2.89 6.42 -3.02
CA LEU A 18 -3.98 5.72 -2.33
C LEU A 18 -4.41 6.48 -1.05
N CYS A 19 -3.46 6.97 -0.25
CA CYS A 19 -3.76 7.74 0.96
C CYS A 19 -4.56 9.01 0.69
N ASP A 20 -4.23 9.72 -0.40
CA ASP A 20 -4.96 10.91 -0.86
C ASP A 20 -6.38 10.58 -1.31
N LEU A 21 -6.57 9.44 -1.98
CA LEU A 21 -7.88 8.97 -2.40
C LEU A 21 -8.73 8.54 -1.19
N LEU A 22 -8.17 7.80 -0.25
CA LEU A 22 -8.83 7.41 1.00
C LEU A 22 -9.15 8.60 1.91
N ALA A 23 -8.41 9.73 1.79
CA ALA A 23 -8.70 10.95 2.54
C ALA A 23 -10.05 11.60 2.16
N ARG A 24 -10.65 11.22 1.02
CA ARG A 24 -11.98 11.67 0.61
C ARG A 24 -13.10 11.10 1.48
N ASP A 25 -12.84 9.97 2.14
CA ASP A 25 -13.72 9.42 3.17
C ASP A 25 -13.11 9.66 4.56
N SER A 26 -13.66 10.66 5.26
CA SER A 26 -13.22 10.99 6.62
C SER A 26 -13.43 9.85 7.64
N ALA A 27 -14.26 8.87 7.32
CA ALA A 27 -14.53 7.71 8.18
C ALA A 27 -13.77 6.45 7.75
N CYS A 28 -12.94 6.51 6.70
CA CYS A 28 -12.19 5.36 6.24
C CYS A 28 -11.14 4.91 7.27
N GLU A 29 -11.35 3.74 7.87
CA GLU A 29 -10.44 3.17 8.87
C GLU A 29 -9.09 2.73 8.28
N TRP A 30 -9.09 2.31 7.01
CA TRP A 30 -7.91 1.81 6.31
C TRP A 30 -6.88 2.89 6.01
N ARG A 31 -7.29 4.16 5.95
CA ARG A 31 -6.37 5.28 5.71
C ARG A 31 -5.22 5.30 6.72
N ARG A 32 -5.50 5.03 8.00
CA ARG A 32 -4.46 5.00 9.04
C ARG A 32 -3.40 3.93 8.76
N HIS A 33 -3.83 2.76 8.29
CA HIS A 33 -2.93 1.65 7.97
C HIS A 33 -1.99 2.03 6.82
N PHE A 34 -2.53 2.52 5.70
CA PHE A 34 -1.72 2.88 4.54
C PHE A 34 -0.81 4.08 4.79
N VAL A 35 -1.23 5.07 5.57
CA VAL A 35 -0.35 6.18 6.01
C VAL A 35 0.80 5.67 6.86
N SER A 36 0.55 4.71 7.76
CA SER A 36 1.62 4.08 8.55
C SER A 36 2.63 3.34 7.65
N CYS A 37 2.15 2.64 6.63
CA CYS A 37 3.03 1.97 5.66
C CYS A 37 3.82 2.98 4.82
N LEU A 38 3.20 4.10 4.43
CA LEU A 38 3.88 5.18 3.70
C LEU A 38 5.04 5.76 4.51
N HIS A 39 4.80 6.13 5.78
CA HIS A 39 5.88 6.63 6.64
C HIS A 39 6.99 5.60 6.87
N GLN A 40 6.66 4.31 6.96
CA GLN A 40 7.66 3.25 7.05
C GLN A 40 8.50 3.15 5.77
N ALA A 41 7.88 3.27 4.60
CA ALA A 41 8.56 3.26 3.31
C ALA A 41 9.50 4.47 3.17
N GLU A 42 9.02 5.67 3.51
CA GLU A 42 9.83 6.90 3.52
C GLU A 42 11.01 6.80 4.49
N ALA A 43 10.82 6.23 5.69
CA ALA A 43 11.93 6.04 6.63
C ALA A 43 13.03 5.10 6.10
N LEU A 44 12.72 4.18 5.18
CA LEU A 44 13.70 3.31 4.56
C LEU A 44 14.56 4.02 3.51
N THR A 45 14.12 5.14 2.93
CA THR A 45 14.93 5.88 1.93
C THR A 45 16.18 6.52 2.54
N ASP A 46 16.15 6.81 3.85
CA ASP A 46 17.26 7.41 4.58
C ASP A 46 18.30 6.39 5.07
N ASN A 47 18.09 5.10 4.82
CA ASN A 47 18.92 4.01 5.32
C ASN A 47 19.42 3.10 4.18
N PRO A 48 20.54 2.36 4.38
CA PRO A 48 20.91 1.30 3.46
C PRO A 48 19.78 0.28 3.32
N LEU A 49 19.30 0.07 2.09
CA LEU A 49 18.20 -0.86 1.84
C LEU A 49 18.66 -2.30 2.03
N ASP A 50 18.13 -2.96 3.06
CA ASP A 50 18.27 -4.39 3.27
C ASP A 50 16.99 -5.14 2.89
N GLN A 51 17.15 -6.36 2.38
CA GLN A 51 16.02 -7.15 1.86
C GLN A 51 15.04 -7.60 2.96
N GLN A 52 15.50 -7.73 4.21
CA GLN A 52 14.61 -8.10 5.31
C GLN A 52 13.63 -6.98 5.62
N SER A 53 14.10 -5.74 5.68
CA SER A 53 13.25 -4.55 5.85
C SER A 53 12.24 -4.39 4.70
N LEU A 54 12.65 -4.61 3.46
CA LEU A 54 11.75 -4.58 2.30
C LEU A 54 10.68 -5.69 2.36
N ASN A 55 11.06 -6.90 2.78
CA ASN A 55 10.10 -8.01 2.97
C ASN A 55 9.10 -7.72 4.09
N LEU A 56 9.54 -7.09 5.19
CA LEU A 56 8.68 -6.69 6.30
C LEU A 56 7.69 -5.61 5.86
N LEU A 57 8.15 -4.55 5.19
CA LEU A 57 7.30 -3.49 4.66
C LEU A 57 6.25 -4.05 3.69
N SER A 58 6.67 -4.91 2.76
CA SER A 58 5.76 -5.63 1.86
C SER A 58 4.72 -6.43 2.64
N GLY A 59 5.14 -7.19 3.65
CA GLY A 59 4.23 -7.95 4.52
C GLY A 59 3.23 -7.07 5.26
N SER A 60 3.65 -5.91 5.76
CA SER A 60 2.78 -4.93 6.41
C SER A 60 1.71 -4.41 5.45
N VAL A 61 2.09 -3.96 4.25
CA VAL A 61 1.14 -3.47 3.23
C VAL A 61 0.16 -4.57 2.83
N MET A 62 0.67 -5.78 2.56
CA MET A 62 -0.16 -6.90 2.09
C MET A 62 -1.07 -7.49 3.17
N SER A 63 -0.84 -7.20 4.46
CA SER A 63 -1.58 -7.82 5.59
C SER A 63 -3.09 -7.54 5.57
N VAL A 64 -3.53 -6.51 4.85
CA VAL A 64 -4.93 -6.09 4.78
C VAL A 64 -5.65 -6.55 3.52
N PHE A 65 -4.97 -7.20 2.57
CA PHE A 65 -5.56 -7.61 1.29
C PHE A 65 -6.19 -9.02 1.30
N GLY A 66 -6.27 -9.69 2.45
CA GLY A 66 -6.80 -11.05 2.53
C GLY A 66 -7.69 -11.30 3.75
N GLY A 67 -8.64 -12.23 3.60
CA GLY A 67 -9.56 -12.63 4.66
C GLY A 67 -10.90 -11.86 4.67
N MET A 68 -11.78 -12.26 5.59
CA MET A 68 -13.07 -11.61 5.80
C MET A 68 -12.88 -10.32 6.60
N GLY A 69 -13.48 -9.21 6.15
CA GLY A 69 -13.29 -7.89 6.74
C GLY A 69 -11.98 -7.24 6.30
N SER A 70 -11.47 -7.62 5.14
CA SER A 70 -10.22 -7.09 4.59
C SER A 70 -10.45 -5.74 3.91
N PHE A 71 -9.37 -5.08 3.49
CA PHE A 71 -9.47 -3.87 2.69
C PHE A 71 -10.22 -4.10 1.37
N ASN A 72 -10.19 -5.32 0.81
CA ASN A 72 -10.96 -5.64 -0.41
C ASN A 72 -12.47 -5.59 -0.20
N ASP A 73 -12.94 -5.67 1.05
CA ASP A 73 -14.36 -5.54 1.39
C ASP A 73 -14.79 -4.07 1.55
N TYR A 74 -13.83 -3.12 1.52
CA TYR A 74 -14.13 -1.71 1.66
C TYR A 74 -14.83 -1.17 0.41
N VAL A 75 -16.02 -0.61 0.63
CA VAL A 75 -16.84 0.01 -0.42
C VAL A 75 -16.96 1.51 -0.12
N PRO A 76 -16.46 2.41 -1.00
CA PRO A 76 -16.42 3.85 -0.76
C PRO A 76 -17.78 4.51 -1.05
N PHE A 77 -18.83 4.09 -0.35
CA PHE A 77 -20.19 4.59 -0.54
C PHE A 77 -20.68 5.38 0.68
N LYS A 78 -21.32 6.51 0.42
CA LYS A 78 -21.99 7.34 1.42
C LYS A 78 -23.38 7.70 0.96
N HIS A 79 -24.38 7.45 1.80
CA HIS A 79 -25.81 7.64 1.47
C HIS A 79 -26.23 6.94 0.15
N GLY A 80 -25.73 5.72 -0.08
CA GLY A 80 -26.08 4.92 -1.25
C GLY A 80 -25.44 5.38 -2.57
N ARG A 81 -24.44 6.27 -2.53
CA ARG A 81 -23.70 6.74 -3.70
C ARG A 81 -22.21 6.58 -3.49
N LEU A 82 -21.49 6.35 -4.58
CA LEU A 82 -20.03 6.41 -4.59
C LEU A 82 -19.57 7.80 -4.09
N ILE A 83 -18.57 7.82 -3.22
CA ILE A 83 -17.91 9.05 -2.79
C ILE A 83 -17.15 9.62 -3.99
N ALA A 84 -17.44 10.87 -4.35
CA ALA A 84 -16.86 11.52 -5.52
C ALA A 84 -15.33 11.58 -5.44
N GLY A 85 -14.67 11.17 -6.52
CA GLY A 85 -13.20 11.11 -6.59
C GLY A 85 -12.60 9.80 -6.11
N MET A 86 -13.42 8.79 -5.79
CA MET A 86 -12.97 7.44 -5.40
C MET A 86 -13.23 6.38 -6.48
N GLU A 87 -13.52 6.80 -7.73
CA GLU A 87 -13.77 5.92 -8.87
C GLU A 87 -12.57 5.02 -9.19
N ALA A 88 -11.36 5.52 -8.95
CA ALA A 88 -10.10 4.82 -9.21
C ALA A 88 -9.58 4.02 -8.01
N LEU A 89 -10.41 3.80 -6.96
CA LEU A 89 -9.97 3.11 -5.74
C LEU A 89 -9.43 1.70 -6.03
N ASP A 90 -10.16 0.91 -6.83
CA ASP A 90 -9.79 -0.48 -7.15
C ASP A 90 -8.45 -0.53 -7.90
N GLU A 91 -8.28 0.35 -8.89
CA GLU A 91 -7.04 0.44 -9.66
C GLU A 91 -5.85 0.90 -8.79
N ALA A 92 -6.05 1.92 -7.93
CA ALA A 92 -5.03 2.40 -7.01
C ALA A 92 -4.64 1.34 -5.97
N SER A 93 -5.63 0.63 -5.43
CA SER A 93 -5.45 -0.52 -4.54
C SER A 93 -4.59 -1.61 -5.21
N GLY A 94 -4.90 -1.96 -6.46
CA GLY A 94 -4.14 -2.92 -7.25
C GLY A 94 -2.69 -2.49 -7.47
N ARG A 95 -2.43 -1.22 -7.80
CA ARG A 95 -1.05 -0.71 -7.97
C ARG A 95 -0.24 -0.77 -6.68
N VAL A 96 -0.84 -0.45 -5.52
CA VAL A 96 -0.18 -0.61 -4.22
C VAL A 96 0.14 -2.08 -3.93
N HIS A 97 -0.79 -2.99 -4.20
CA HIS A 97 -0.56 -4.43 -4.03
C HIS A 97 0.62 -4.92 -4.88
N GLU A 98 0.66 -4.58 -6.16
CA GLU A 98 1.73 -4.98 -7.08
C GLU A 98 3.08 -4.37 -6.70
N ALA A 99 3.12 -3.07 -6.36
CA ALA A 99 4.35 -2.42 -5.91
C ALA A 99 4.90 -3.04 -4.62
N ALA A 100 4.01 -3.37 -3.66
CA ALA A 100 4.41 -4.05 -2.43
C ALA A 100 4.91 -5.48 -2.69
N LEU A 101 4.30 -6.18 -3.65
CA LEU A 101 4.73 -7.53 -4.04
C LEU A 101 6.12 -7.51 -4.70
N ALA A 102 6.41 -6.50 -5.53
CA ALA A 102 7.70 -6.34 -6.21
C ALA A 102 8.89 -6.20 -5.24
N LEU A 103 8.66 -5.69 -4.01
CA LEU A 103 9.67 -5.61 -2.96
C LEU A 103 10.10 -6.98 -2.41
N ARG A 104 9.28 -8.03 -2.57
CA ARG A 104 9.58 -9.34 -1.98
C ARG A 104 10.69 -10.05 -2.74
N VAL A 105 11.56 -10.70 -1.97
CA VAL A 105 12.31 -11.86 -2.42
C VAL A 105 11.85 -13.05 -1.61
N ILE A 106 11.20 -14.00 -2.27
CA ILE A 106 10.94 -15.31 -1.70
C ILE A 106 12.16 -16.15 -2.07
N ALA A 107 13.02 -16.45 -1.09
CA ALA A 107 14.07 -17.43 -1.32
C ALA A 107 13.39 -18.74 -1.76
N VAL A 108 13.69 -19.19 -2.97
CA VAL A 108 13.39 -20.57 -3.36
C VAL A 108 14.20 -21.43 -2.41
N ARG A 109 13.52 -22.25 -1.60
CA ARG A 109 14.20 -23.29 -0.83
C ARG A 109 14.74 -24.29 -1.85
N ASP A 110 16.05 -24.31 -2.02
CA ASP A 110 16.76 -25.44 -2.64
C ASP A 110 16.53 -26.74 -1.82
#